data_AF-A0A3R7HC13-F1
#
_entry.id   AF-A0A3R7HC13-F1
#
_cell.length_a   1.000
_cell.length_b   1.000
_cell.length_c   1.000
_cell.angle_alpha   90.00
_cell.angle_beta   90.00
_cell.angle_gamma   90.00
#
_symmetry.space_group_name_H-M   'P 1'
#
loop_
_entity.id
_entity.type
_entity.pdbx_description
1 polymer ?
#
loop_
_entity_poly.entity_id
_entity_poly.type
_entity_poly.pdbx_seq_one_letter_code
_entity_poly.pdbx_strand_id
1 'polypeptide(L)'
;MNLIATTSAVIAACAITATGVTAVGAAGAEGAPWGYKANDTSLAGPDQWADHYATCGGSKQSPIDIEVTSECISEKRPLAFSGECGSYNVSQSEESFTASVNS
;
A
#
# COMPACT_ATOMS: atom_id res chain seq x y z
N MET A 1 15.32 -64.63 16.62
CA MET A 1 16.61 -64.32 17.28
C MET A 1 17.53 -63.83 16.16
N ASN A 2 17.85 -62.56 15.96
CA ASN A 2 18.12 -61.44 16.89
C ASN A 2 17.52 -60.12 16.39
N LEU A 3 17.16 -59.25 17.35
CA LEU A 3 16.93 -57.82 17.17
C LEU A 3 18.27 -57.11 17.04
N ILE A 4 18.37 -56.10 16.15
CA ILE A 4 19.20 -54.91 16.42
C ILE A 4 18.41 -53.68 15.96
N ALA A 5 18.00 -52.86 16.93
CA ALA A 5 17.34 -51.58 16.75
C ALA A 5 18.38 -50.49 16.43
N THR A 6 18.08 -49.61 15.47
CA THR A 6 18.88 -48.40 15.22
C THR A 6 18.07 -47.17 15.63
N THR A 7 18.58 -46.48 16.65
CA THR A 7 18.00 -45.27 17.25
C THR A 7 18.15 -44.07 16.32
N SER A 8 17.05 -43.36 16.07
CA SER A 8 17.07 -42.04 15.44
C SER A 8 17.67 -41.00 16.38
N ALA A 9 18.70 -40.28 15.93
CA ALA A 9 19.17 -39.06 16.58
C ALA A 9 18.63 -37.86 15.79
N VAL A 10 17.68 -37.12 16.37
CA VAL A 10 17.17 -35.87 15.82
C VAL A 10 18.13 -34.76 16.24
N ILE A 11 18.89 -34.22 15.28
CA ILE A 11 19.67 -33.00 15.51
C ILE A 11 18.75 -31.83 15.16
N ALA A 12 18.19 -31.18 16.18
CA ALA A 12 17.47 -29.94 16.03
C ALA A 12 18.47 -28.79 15.77
N ALA A 13 18.68 -28.45 14.50
CA ALA A 13 19.38 -27.23 14.14
C ALA A 13 18.40 -26.05 14.22
N CYS A 14 18.49 -25.25 15.29
CA CYS A 14 17.89 -23.91 15.30
C CYS A 14 18.65 -23.04 14.31
N ALA A 15 18.18 -22.98 13.07
CA ALA A 15 18.61 -21.97 12.13
C ALA A 15 18.05 -20.62 12.60
N ILE A 16 18.95 -19.69 12.98
CA ILE A 16 18.60 -18.28 13.09
C ILE A 16 18.32 -17.81 11.66
N THR A 17 17.06 -17.86 11.25
CA THR A 17 16.63 -17.18 10.03
C THR A 17 16.83 -15.70 10.28
N ALA A 18 17.76 -15.11 9.54
CA ALA A 18 17.92 -13.66 9.49
C ALA A 18 16.53 -13.08 9.24
N THR A 19 16.02 -12.33 10.22
CA THR A 19 14.87 -11.44 10.05
C THR A 19 15.28 -10.43 8.99
N GLY A 20 15.08 -10.81 7.74
CA GLY A 20 15.03 -9.87 6.64
C GLY A 20 14.03 -8.81 7.05
N VAL A 21 14.48 -7.57 7.11
CA VAL A 21 13.60 -6.41 7.08
C VAL A 21 12.75 -6.61 5.84
N THR A 22 11.54 -7.12 6.02
CA THR A 22 10.54 -7.08 4.97
C THR A 22 10.27 -5.60 4.79
N ALA A 23 10.81 -5.04 3.71
CA ALA A 23 10.24 -3.84 3.15
C ALA A 23 8.73 -4.10 3.07
N VAL A 24 7.92 -3.29 3.75
CA VAL A 24 6.48 -3.25 3.53
C VAL A 24 6.30 -2.58 2.16
N GLY A 25 6.67 -3.31 1.11
CA GLY A 25 6.09 -3.09 -0.20
C GLY A 25 4.61 -3.47 -0.08
N ALA A 26 3.73 -2.63 -0.62
CA ALA A 26 2.32 -2.98 -0.76
C ALA A 26 2.25 -4.37 -1.43
N ALA A 27 1.98 -5.40 -0.61
CA ALA A 27 2.03 -6.77 -1.07
C ALA A 27 0.90 -6.95 -2.08
N GLY A 28 1.28 -7.16 -3.33
CA GLY A 28 0.40 -7.53 -4.41
C GLY A 28 -0.34 -8.83 -4.08
N ALA A 29 -1.60 -8.70 -3.66
CA ALA A 29 -2.63 -9.53 -4.22
C ALA A 29 -3.05 -8.85 -5.54
N GLU A 30 -3.23 -9.63 -6.60
CA GLU A 30 -3.94 -9.19 -7.82
C GLU A 30 -5.35 -8.75 -7.39
N GLY A 31 -5.49 -7.51 -6.93
CA GLY A 31 -6.76 -6.96 -6.50
C GLY A 31 -7.71 -6.89 -7.69
N ALA A 32 -9.01 -7.02 -7.43
CA ALA A 32 -10.01 -6.90 -8.47
C ALA A 32 -9.82 -5.58 -9.26
N PRO A 33 -10.03 -5.56 -10.59
CA PRO A 33 -10.07 -4.32 -11.34
C PRO A 33 -10.91 -3.27 -10.62
N TRP A 34 -10.39 -2.06 -10.47
CA TRP A 34 -11.02 -1.00 -9.68
C TRP A 34 -11.25 0.22 -10.56
N GLY A 35 -12.22 1.05 -10.20
CA GLY A 35 -12.45 2.31 -10.89
C GLY A 35 -13.56 3.12 -10.24
N TYR A 36 -13.78 4.33 -10.77
CA TYR A 36 -14.82 5.25 -10.28
C TYR A 36 -16.10 5.24 -11.15
N LYS A 37 -16.11 4.51 -12.27
CA LYS A 37 -17.25 4.45 -13.19
C LYS A 37 -18.38 3.62 -12.56
N ALA A 38 -19.35 4.30 -11.94
CA ALA A 38 -20.47 3.65 -11.25
C ALA A 38 -21.34 2.75 -12.16
N ASN A 39 -21.31 2.96 -13.47
CA ASN A 39 -22.04 2.17 -14.45
C ASN A 39 -21.26 0.97 -15.00
N ASP A 40 -20.00 0.79 -14.61
CA ASP A 40 -19.16 -0.33 -15.03
C ASP A 40 -19.09 -1.39 -13.94
N THR A 41 -19.94 -2.42 -14.07
CA THR A 41 -20.01 -3.51 -13.09
C THR A 41 -18.82 -4.47 -13.15
N SER A 42 -17.89 -4.30 -14.10
CA SER A 42 -16.66 -5.08 -14.15
C SER A 42 -15.57 -4.55 -13.22
N LEU A 43 -15.75 -3.33 -12.70
CA LEU A 43 -14.82 -2.65 -11.80
C LEU A 43 -15.41 -2.59 -10.38
N ALA A 44 -14.58 -2.86 -9.37
CA ALA A 44 -14.91 -2.56 -8.00
C ALA A 44 -14.95 -1.03 -7.80
N GLY A 45 -16.11 -0.52 -7.39
CA GLY A 45 -16.28 0.89 -7.01
C GLY A 45 -15.73 1.19 -5.61
N PRO A 46 -15.63 2.47 -5.21
CA PRO A 46 -15.09 2.87 -3.91
C PRO A 46 -15.69 2.13 -2.70
N ASP A 47 -17.01 1.90 -2.71
CA ASP A 47 -17.72 1.17 -1.64
C ASP A 47 -17.34 -0.31 -1.55
N GLN A 48 -16.71 -0.86 -2.59
CA GLN A 48 -16.28 -2.27 -2.70
C GLN A 48 -14.77 -2.43 -2.56
N TRP A 49 -13.99 -1.34 -2.51
CA TRP A 49 -12.53 -1.45 -2.45
C TRP A 49 -12.05 -2.16 -1.20
N ALA A 50 -12.73 -2.01 -0.06
CA ALA A 50 -12.36 -2.69 1.19
C ALA A 50 -12.48 -4.23 1.09
N ASP A 51 -13.33 -4.75 0.21
CA ASP A 51 -13.51 -6.20 0.00
C ASP A 51 -12.32 -6.83 -0.76
N HIS A 52 -11.59 -6.01 -1.53
CA HIS A 52 -10.49 -6.45 -2.40
C HIS A 52 -9.11 -5.95 -1.94
N TYR A 53 -9.09 -4.81 -1.24
CA TYR A 53 -7.91 -4.10 -0.77
C TYR A 53 -8.08 -3.81 0.72
N ALA A 54 -7.57 -4.71 1.58
CA ALA A 54 -7.79 -4.64 3.03
C ALA A 54 -7.42 -3.29 3.66
N THR A 55 -6.45 -2.57 3.09
CA THR A 55 -6.06 -1.23 3.56
C THR A 55 -7.15 -0.17 3.36
N CYS A 56 -8.01 -0.32 2.35
CA CYS A 56 -9.09 0.62 2.05
C CYS A 56 -10.20 0.65 3.12
N GLY A 57 -10.36 -0.43 3.89
CA GLY A 57 -11.26 -0.50 5.05
C GLY A 57 -10.65 -0.01 6.37
N GLY A 58 -9.44 0.58 6.33
CA GLY A 58 -8.74 1.03 7.52
C GLY A 58 -9.36 2.27 8.18
N SER A 59 -8.95 2.59 9.41
CA SER A 59 -9.47 3.75 10.17
C SER A 59 -8.79 5.10 9.84
N LYS A 60 -7.82 5.11 8.93
CA LYS A 60 -7.01 6.28 8.56
C LYS A 60 -7.00 6.48 7.04
N GLN A 61 -8.18 6.51 6.44
CA GLN A 61 -8.35 6.74 5.00
C GLN A 61 -8.46 8.22 4.68
N SER A 62 -8.32 8.53 3.39
CA SER A 62 -8.57 9.83 2.79
C SER A 62 -9.46 9.66 1.56
N PRO A 63 -10.20 10.69 1.11
CA PRO A 63 -10.30 12.03 1.70
C PRO A 63 -11.14 12.08 2.98
N ILE A 64 -11.07 13.21 3.69
CA ILE A 64 -11.93 13.55 4.84
C ILE A 64 -12.47 14.96 4.69
N ASP A 65 -13.56 15.26 5.38
CA ASP A 65 -13.97 16.64 5.60
C ASP A 65 -13.07 17.29 6.66
N ILE A 66 -12.52 18.47 6.37
CA ILE A 66 -11.62 19.19 7.27
C ILE A 66 -12.42 20.31 7.95
N GLU A 67 -12.78 20.09 9.21
CA GLU A 67 -13.43 21.12 10.03
C GLU A 67 -12.42 22.21 10.43
N VAL A 68 -12.68 23.44 9.99
CA VAL A 68 -11.84 24.60 10.33
C VAL A 68 -12.34 25.24 11.62
N THR A 69 -11.59 25.05 12.71
CA THR A 69 -11.82 25.75 13.98
C THR A 69 -10.79 26.86 14.17
N SER A 70 -11.16 27.91 14.92
CA SER A 70 -10.25 29.02 15.23
C SER A 70 -9.08 28.62 16.15
N GLU A 71 -9.11 27.40 16.72
CA GLU A 71 -8.16 26.91 17.73
C GLU A 71 -7.29 25.77 17.20
N CYS A 72 -6.78 25.90 15.98
CA CYS A 72 -5.81 24.92 15.48
C CYS A 72 -4.42 25.16 16.13
N ILE A 73 -4.20 24.52 17.28
CA ILE A 73 -2.96 24.58 18.07
C ILE A 73 -1.98 23.55 17.53
N SER A 74 -1.39 23.84 16.37
CA SER A 74 -0.27 23.06 15.84
C SER A 74 0.89 23.99 15.50
N GLU A 75 2.10 23.56 15.80
CA GLU A 75 3.34 24.23 15.42
C GLU A 75 3.44 24.28 13.89
N LYS A 76 3.05 25.42 13.30
CA LYS A 76 3.12 25.62 11.85
C LYS A 76 4.57 25.81 11.44
N ARG A 77 5.13 24.81 10.76
CA ARG A 77 6.40 24.96 10.04
C ARG A 77 6.13 25.54 8.65
N PRO A 78 6.88 26.56 8.19
CA PRO A 78 6.74 27.04 6.82
C PRO A 78 6.98 25.91 5.82
N LEU A 79 6.07 25.75 4.87
CA LEU A 79 6.29 24.89 3.71
C LEU A 79 7.04 25.69 2.64
N ALA A 80 8.14 25.14 2.15
CA ALA A 80 8.89 25.70 1.03
C ALA A 80 8.83 24.72 -0.14
N PHE A 81 8.43 25.22 -1.30
CA PHE A 81 8.45 24.47 -2.55
C PHE A 81 9.65 24.93 -3.37
N SER A 82 10.37 24.01 -3.98
CA SER A 82 11.51 24.26 -4.85
C SER A 82 11.49 23.30 -6.04
N GLY A 83 12.30 23.63 -7.06
CA GLY A 83 12.32 22.92 -8.35
C GLY A 83 11.82 23.80 -9.49
N GLU A 84 12.10 23.37 -10.72
CA GLU A 84 11.67 24.03 -11.95
C GLU A 84 10.73 23.12 -12.73
N CYS A 85 9.52 23.60 -13.02
CA CYS A 85 8.55 22.91 -13.87
C CYS A 85 8.55 23.49 -15.29
N GLY A 86 9.74 23.62 -15.90
CA GLY A 86 9.88 24.24 -17.22
C GLY A 86 9.31 23.37 -18.36
N SER A 87 9.32 22.05 -18.19
CA SER A 87 8.73 21.09 -19.12
C SER A 87 8.30 19.84 -18.34
N TYR A 88 7.09 19.36 -18.61
CA TYR A 88 6.53 18.16 -18.00
C TYR A 88 5.83 17.33 -19.08
N ASN A 89 5.84 16.01 -18.89
CA ASN A 89 5.06 15.11 -19.71
C ASN A 89 3.69 14.87 -19.04
N VAL A 90 2.62 14.79 -19.84
CA VAL A 90 1.28 14.47 -19.36
C VAL A 90 0.87 13.14 -19.95
N SER A 91 0.51 12.19 -19.09
CA SER A 91 -0.16 10.95 -19.48
C SER A 91 -1.60 10.96 -19.00
N GLN A 92 -2.49 10.42 -19.82
CA GLN A 92 -3.90 10.20 -19.46
C GLN A 92 -4.12 8.71 -19.21
N SER A 93 -4.73 8.37 -18.08
CA SER A 93 -5.34 7.06 -17.81
C SER A 93 -6.86 7.14 -17.93
N GLU A 94 -7.57 6.03 -17.70
CA GLU A 94 -9.04 6.04 -17.71
C GLU A 94 -9.64 6.85 -16.54
N GLU A 95 -8.86 7.05 -15.48
CA GLU A 95 -9.27 7.59 -14.19
C GLU A 95 -8.67 8.97 -13.90
N SER A 96 -7.54 9.33 -14.52
CA SER A 96 -6.85 10.59 -14.20
C SER A 96 -5.87 11.06 -15.29
N PHE A 97 -5.40 12.29 -15.16
CA PHE A 97 -4.22 12.81 -15.85
C PHE A 97 -3.06 12.88 -14.85
N THR A 98 -1.90 12.36 -15.25
CA THR A 98 -0.66 12.43 -14.46
C THR A 98 0.36 13.29 -15.17
N ALA A 99 0.85 14.31 -14.49
CA ALA A 99 2.00 15.08 -14.95
C ALA A 99 3.28 14.54 -14.30
N SER A 100 4.34 14.40 -15.08
CA SER A 100 5.67 14.02 -14.59
C SER A 100 6.70 15.01 -15.11
N VAL A 101 7.49 15.57 -14.19
CA VAL A 101 8.61 16.44 -14.55
C VAL A 101 9.79 15.54 -14.91
N ASN A 102 10.42 15.79 -16.05
CA ASN A 102 11.65 15.07 -16.42
C ASN A 102 12.77 15.55 -15.49
N SER A 103 13.25 14.68 -14.61
CA SER A 103 14.40 14.92 -13.73
C SER A 103 15.73 14.80 -14.47
#